data_AF-A0A7T7CDE5-F1
#
_entry.id   AF-A0A7T7CDE5-F1
#
_cell.length_a   1.000
_cell.length_b   1.000
_cell.length_c   1.000
_cell.angle_alpha   90.00
_cell.angle_beta   90.00
_cell.angle_gamma   90.00
#
_symmetry.space_group_name_H-M   'P 1'
#
loop_
_entity.id
_entity.type
_entity.pdbx_description
1 polymer ?
#
loop_
_entity_poly.entity_id
_entity_poly.type
_entity_poly.pdbx_seq_one_letter_code
_entity_poly.pdbx_strand_id
1 'polypeptide(L)'
;MKNREKKWGEFIQENGRFFQEPVIQTFLAVDDHWDLLKAAIEQNDLWASDQLDQRFEVYYLRVRMMRYIATLTRLYVNTYDQSKRKQRSLLTFDQPVDAEGEEQLKQGDYTPSLELALDDAVVREVPEILPTEAMQRTYRSFSDTRKNVMHFYTFDQLNDKEISGILNCTPQNVSKTRRKALAQLQGS
;
A
#
# COMPACT_ATOMS: atom_id res chain seq x y z
N MET A 1 -25.29 -6.44 -36.94
CA MET A 1 -24.00 -6.56 -36.20
C MET A 1 -22.96 -5.74 -36.95
N LYS A 2 -22.51 -4.61 -36.41
CA LYS A 2 -21.41 -3.82 -37.01
C LYS A 2 -20.22 -3.94 -36.09
N ASN A 3 -19.34 -4.91 -36.37
CA ASN A 3 -18.03 -5.00 -35.74
C ASN A 3 -17.19 -3.86 -36.33
N ARG A 4 -17.13 -2.71 -35.65
CA ARG A 4 -16.18 -1.66 -36.05
C ARG A 4 -14.83 -2.10 -35.52
N GLU A 5 -13.94 -2.53 -36.40
CA GLU A 5 -12.50 -2.58 -36.12
C GLU A 5 -12.11 -1.20 -35.60
N LYS A 6 -11.85 -1.08 -34.29
CA LYS A 6 -11.36 0.17 -33.72
C LYS A 6 -9.92 0.31 -34.17
N LYS A 7 -9.63 1.35 -34.96
CA LYS A 7 -8.25 1.65 -35.33
C LYS A 7 -7.49 2.12 -34.11
N TRP A 8 -6.24 1.70 -33.99
CA TRP A 8 -5.36 2.01 -32.86
C TRP A 8 -5.38 3.49 -32.44
N GLY A 9 -5.28 4.40 -33.42
CA GLY A 9 -5.28 5.84 -33.14
C GLY A 9 -6.56 6.36 -32.48
N GLU A 10 -7.72 5.83 -32.87
CA GLU A 10 -9.02 6.17 -32.26
C GLU A 10 -9.08 5.64 -30.82
N PHE A 11 -8.59 4.42 -30.60
CA PHE A 11 -8.55 3.81 -29.26
C PHE A 11 -7.68 4.60 -28.27
N ILE A 12 -6.48 5.02 -28.68
CA ILE A 12 -5.61 5.85 -27.83
C ILE A 12 -6.27 7.19 -27.51
N GLN A 13 -6.89 7.84 -28.49
CA GLN A 13 -7.51 9.14 -28.30
C GLN A 13 -8.74 9.07 -27.37
N GLU A 14 -9.58 8.04 -27.53
CA GLU A 14 -10.76 7.81 -26.68
C GLU A 14 -10.37 7.49 -25.22
N ASN A 15 -9.21 6.85 -25.01
CA ASN A 15 -8.77 6.37 -23.70
C ASN A 15 -7.57 7.15 -23.15
N GLY A 16 -7.38 8.41 -23.55
CA GLY A 16 -6.19 9.19 -23.18
C GLY A 16 -5.89 9.24 -21.68
N ARG A 17 -6.92 9.30 -20.81
CA ARG A 17 -6.73 9.26 -19.35
C ARG A 17 -6.15 7.92 -18.86
N PHE A 18 -6.56 6.81 -19.45
CA PHE A 18 -6.04 5.48 -19.09
C PHE A 18 -4.53 5.38 -19.35
N PHE A 19 -4.07 5.93 -20.47
CA PHE A 19 -2.64 5.95 -20.82
C PHE A 19 -1.81 6.99 -20.05
N GLN A 20 -2.46 7.87 -19.27
CA GLN A 20 -1.77 8.80 -18.37
C GLN A 20 -1.49 8.19 -17.00
N GLU A 21 -2.15 7.09 -16.65
CA GLU A 21 -1.93 6.42 -15.37
C GLU A 21 -0.50 5.86 -15.28
N PRO A 22 0.30 6.23 -14.25
CA PRO A 22 1.70 5.81 -14.15
C PRO A 22 1.89 4.29 -14.18
N VAL A 23 0.96 3.55 -13.57
CA VAL A 23 0.96 2.08 -13.55
C VAL A 23 0.78 1.50 -14.96
N ILE A 24 -0.03 2.15 -15.79
CA ILE A 24 -0.26 1.73 -17.18
C ILE A 24 0.95 2.08 -18.04
N GLN A 25 1.52 3.28 -17.88
CA GLN A 25 2.71 3.70 -18.61
C GLN A 25 3.90 2.78 -18.34
N THR A 26 4.14 2.48 -17.07
CA THR A 26 5.23 1.58 -16.66
C THR A 26 5.00 0.13 -17.09
N PHE A 27 3.75 -0.34 -17.10
CA PHE A 27 3.41 -1.64 -17.66
C PHE A 27 3.69 -1.70 -19.18
N LEU A 28 3.22 -0.69 -19.92
CA LEU A 28 3.36 -0.63 -21.37
C LEU A 28 4.77 -0.26 -21.84
N ALA A 29 5.65 0.27 -20.98
CA ALA A 29 7.05 0.56 -21.33
C ALA A 29 7.85 -0.69 -21.76
N VAL A 30 7.32 -1.89 -21.55
CA VAL A 30 7.86 -3.14 -22.10
C VAL A 30 7.32 -3.31 -23.52
N ASP A 31 8.20 -3.29 -24.53
CA ASP A 31 7.84 -3.29 -25.96
C ASP A 31 6.83 -4.40 -26.33
N ASP A 32 7.03 -5.61 -25.78
CA ASP A 32 6.15 -6.77 -25.93
C ASP A 32 4.68 -6.50 -25.53
N HIS A 33 4.42 -5.64 -24.54
CA HIS A 33 3.07 -5.36 -24.05
C HIS A 33 2.31 -4.40 -24.98
N TRP A 34 3.00 -3.47 -25.63
CA TRP A 34 2.39 -2.61 -26.64
C TRP A 34 1.90 -3.41 -27.84
N ASP A 35 2.70 -4.38 -28.29
CA ASP A 35 2.36 -5.22 -29.44
C ASP A 35 1.15 -6.12 -29.13
N LEU A 36 1.10 -6.72 -27.94
CA LEU A 36 -0.05 -7.51 -27.48
C LEU A 36 -1.32 -6.66 -27.37
N LEU A 37 -1.22 -5.44 -26.81
CA LEU A 37 -2.36 -4.53 -26.71
C LEU A 37 -2.86 -4.11 -28.10
N LYS A 38 -1.94 -3.80 -29.03
CA LYS A 38 -2.31 -3.43 -30.39
C LYS A 38 -2.96 -4.60 -31.14
N ALA A 39 -2.43 -5.82 -31.02
CA ALA A 39 -3.02 -7.02 -31.62
C ALA A 39 -4.42 -7.31 -31.06
N ALA A 40 -4.61 -7.19 -29.75
CA ALA A 40 -5.91 -7.35 -29.11
C ALA A 40 -6.94 -6.32 -29.62
N ILE A 41 -6.54 -5.08 -29.88
CA ILE A 41 -7.46 -4.01 -30.32
C ILE A 41 -7.73 -4.04 -31.84
N GLU A 42 -6.69 -4.14 -32.67
CA GLU A 42 -6.83 -4.05 -34.13
C GLU A 42 -7.26 -5.37 -34.76
N GLN A 43 -6.79 -6.50 -34.22
CA GLN A 43 -7.02 -7.82 -34.80
C GLN A 43 -8.05 -8.63 -34.00
N ASN A 44 -8.50 -8.11 -32.86
CA ASN A 44 -9.40 -8.78 -31.94
C ASN A 44 -8.84 -10.15 -31.50
N ASP A 45 -7.51 -10.21 -31.35
CA ASP A 45 -6.79 -11.43 -30.99
C ASP A 45 -7.03 -11.78 -29.52
N LEU A 46 -7.82 -12.83 -29.30
CA LEU A 46 -8.16 -13.33 -27.97
C LEU A 46 -6.94 -13.88 -27.22
N TRP A 47 -5.97 -14.47 -27.92
CA TRP A 47 -4.75 -14.97 -27.29
C TRP A 47 -3.87 -13.81 -26.83
N ALA A 48 -3.74 -12.77 -27.65
CA ALA A 48 -3.00 -11.57 -27.28
C ALA A 48 -3.66 -10.87 -26.07
N SER A 49 -4.99 -10.81 -26.03
CA SER A 49 -5.75 -10.27 -24.89
C SER A 49 -5.50 -11.06 -23.60
N ASP A 50 -5.64 -12.38 -23.63
CA ASP A 50 -5.44 -13.24 -22.45
C ASP A 50 -4.00 -13.18 -21.94
N GLN A 51 -3.02 -13.15 -22.86
CA GLN A 51 -1.62 -12.97 -22.49
C GLN A 51 -1.33 -11.61 -21.88
N LEU A 52 -1.93 -10.54 -22.42
CA LEU A 52 -1.78 -9.20 -21.86
C LEU A 52 -2.36 -9.13 -20.45
N ASP A 53 -3.55 -9.72 -20.23
CA ASP A 53 -4.21 -9.77 -18.93
C ASP A 53 -3.37 -10.52 -17.89
N GLN A 54 -2.88 -11.71 -18.23
CA GLN A 54 -2.01 -12.50 -17.34
C GLN A 54 -0.72 -11.74 -16.97
N ARG A 55 -0.10 -11.08 -17.96
CA ARG A 55 1.10 -10.27 -17.73
C ARG A 55 0.79 -9.07 -16.83
N PHE A 56 -0.36 -8.42 -17.04
CA PHE A 56 -0.79 -7.29 -16.22
C PHE A 56 -1.10 -7.71 -14.79
N GLU A 57 -1.77 -8.83 -14.56
CA GLU A 57 -2.05 -9.35 -13.22
C GLU A 57 -0.76 -9.58 -12.42
N VAL A 58 0.23 -10.24 -13.03
CA VAL A 58 1.53 -10.49 -12.40
C VAL A 58 2.27 -9.19 -12.13
N TYR A 59 2.29 -8.26 -13.10
CA TYR A 59 2.91 -6.95 -12.95
C TYR A 59 2.28 -6.15 -11.82
N TYR A 60 0.95 -6.03 -11.83
CA TYR A 60 0.20 -5.25 -10.86
C TYR A 60 0.36 -5.82 -9.45
N LEU A 61 0.38 -7.16 -9.31
CA LEU A 61 0.66 -7.82 -8.04
C LEU A 61 2.06 -7.46 -7.51
N ARG A 62 3.08 -7.43 -8.37
CA ARG A 62 4.45 -7.03 -7.97
C ARG A 62 4.49 -5.58 -7.50
N VAL A 63 3.88 -4.66 -8.24
CA VAL A 63 3.79 -3.24 -7.86
C VAL A 63 3.13 -3.11 -6.49
N ARG A 64 2.03 -3.84 -6.27
CA ARG A 64 1.29 -3.83 -5.01
C ARG A 64 2.09 -4.43 -3.84
N MET A 65 2.83 -5.51 -4.08
CA MET A 65 3.71 -6.11 -3.06
C MET A 65 4.84 -5.17 -2.67
N MET A 66 5.51 -4.52 -3.64
CA MET A 66 6.57 -3.54 -3.35
C MET A 66 6.02 -2.38 -2.53
N ARG A 67 4.85 -1.84 -2.91
CA ARG A 67 4.17 -0.79 -2.15
C ARG A 67 3.84 -1.24 -0.72
N TYR A 68 3.33 -2.46 -0.56
CA TYR A 68 3.06 -3.04 0.76
C TYR A 68 4.31 -3.19 1.63
N ILE A 69 5.41 -3.73 1.07
CA ILE A 69 6.69 -3.88 1.78
C ILE A 69 7.25 -2.51 2.19
N ALA A 70 7.17 -1.50 1.32
CA ALA A 70 7.60 -0.15 1.63
C ALA A 70 6.77 0.46 2.79
N THR A 71 5.46 0.19 2.83
CA THR A 71 4.59 0.60 3.95
C THR A 71 4.97 -0.13 5.25
N LEU A 72 5.17 -1.46 5.20
CA LEU A 72 5.61 -2.23 6.36
C LEU A 72 6.99 -1.81 6.87
N THR A 73 7.91 -1.49 5.97
CA THR A 73 9.26 -1.03 6.33
C THR A 73 9.18 0.31 7.06
N ARG A 74 8.35 1.25 6.55
CA ARG A 74 8.06 2.52 7.23
C ARG A 74 7.44 2.30 8.61
N LEU A 75 6.49 1.38 8.73
CA LEU A 75 5.90 0.98 10.01
C LEU A 75 6.95 0.44 10.98
N TYR A 76 7.84 -0.45 10.52
CA TYR A 76 8.88 -1.03 11.36
C TYR A 76 9.85 0.04 11.87
N VAL A 77 10.32 0.93 10.99
CA VAL A 77 11.21 2.04 11.38
C VAL A 77 10.53 2.95 12.40
N ASN A 78 9.28 3.36 12.16
CA ASN A 78 8.55 4.24 13.08
C ASN A 78 8.31 3.60 14.45
N THR A 79 7.92 2.32 14.48
CA THR A 79 7.69 1.58 15.73
C THR A 79 9.00 1.31 16.48
N TYR A 80 10.08 0.98 15.77
CA TYR A 80 11.41 0.81 16.33
C TYR A 80 11.92 2.12 16.94
N ASP A 81 11.79 3.24 16.23
CA ASP A 81 12.18 4.56 16.74
C ASP A 81 11.36 4.99 17.96
N GLN A 82 10.05 4.75 17.96
CA GLN A 82 9.22 4.99 19.15
C GLN A 82 9.63 4.13 20.34
N SER A 83 9.98 2.86 20.10
CA SER A 83 10.47 1.96 21.16
C SER A 83 11.81 2.41 21.73
N LYS A 84 12.72 2.89 20.87
CA LYS A 84 14.03 3.42 21.25
C LYS A 84 13.90 4.76 22.00
N ARG A 85 12.98 5.64 21.60
CA ARG A 85 12.66 6.88 22.33
C ARG A 85 12.06 6.58 23.71
N LYS A 86 11.16 5.59 23.82
CA LYS A 86 10.63 5.15 25.12
C LYS A 86 11.71 4.52 26.01
N GLN A 87 12.56 3.65 25.46
CA GLN A 87 13.67 3.05 26.23
C GLN A 87 14.68 4.11 26.67
N ARG A 88 15.04 5.08 25.81
CA ARG A 88 15.86 6.23 26.20
C ARG A 88 15.18 7.05 27.29
N SER A 89 13.89 7.35 27.17
CA SER A 89 13.15 8.11 28.19
C SER A 89 13.07 7.38 29.54
N LEU A 90 13.03 6.05 29.55
CA LEU A 90 13.08 5.24 30.78
C LEU A 90 14.49 5.23 31.38
N LEU A 91 15.52 5.03 30.56
CA LEU A 91 16.92 5.01 31.00
C LEU A 91 17.43 6.38 31.48
N THR A 92 16.84 7.49 31.01
CA THR A 92 17.18 8.85 31.47
C THR A 92 16.49 9.19 32.80
N PHE A 93 15.40 8.50 33.17
CA PHE A 93 14.71 8.72 34.44
C PHE A 93 15.38 7.99 35.61
N ASP A 94 16.10 6.89 35.33
CA ASP A 94 16.84 6.08 36.31
C ASP A 94 18.28 6.57 36.55
N GLN A 95 18.69 7.73 36.00
CA GLN A 95 20.00 8.31 36.29
C GLN A 95 19.92 9.30 37.46
N PRO A 96 20.70 9.12 38.54
CA PRO A 96 20.85 10.16 39.56
C PRO A 96 21.47 11.39 38.90
N VAL A 97 20.88 12.56 39.18
CA VAL A 97 21.31 13.85 38.66
C VAL A 97 22.60 14.24 39.39
N ASP A 98 23.73 13.78 38.86
CA ASP A 98 25.02 14.40 39.13
C ASP A 98 25.50 15.09 37.86
N ALA A 99 25.66 16.41 37.99
CA ALA A 99 26.18 17.28 36.97
C ALA A 99 27.65 16.94 36.67
N GLU A 100 28.01 16.95 35.38
CA GLU A 100 29.18 17.63 34.80
C GLU A 100 29.61 16.95 33.50
N GLY A 101 29.78 17.77 32.45
CA GLY A 101 30.80 17.51 31.44
C GLY A 101 30.43 16.63 30.24
N GLU A 102 30.70 17.22 29.08
CA GLU A 102 31.17 16.57 27.85
C GLU A 102 30.15 16.14 26.78
N GLU A 103 30.41 16.72 25.61
CA GLU A 103 29.86 16.43 24.29
C GLU A 103 29.72 14.93 24.04
N GLN A 104 28.50 14.48 23.74
CA GLN A 104 28.28 13.19 23.09
C GLN A 104 27.70 13.41 21.71
N LEU A 105 28.61 13.68 20.77
CA LEU A 105 28.45 13.25 19.38
C LEU A 105 28.11 11.75 19.36
N LYS A 106 27.12 11.33 18.56
CA LYS A 106 27.28 10.34 17.46
C LYS A 106 25.97 9.71 16.95
N GLN A 107 25.83 9.84 15.62
CA GLN A 107 25.80 8.75 14.64
C GLN A 107 24.48 7.99 14.42
N GLY A 108 23.96 8.16 13.20
CA GLY A 108 22.80 7.45 12.68
C GLY A 108 22.24 7.96 11.35
N ASP A 109 22.87 8.95 10.70
CA ASP A 109 22.74 9.16 9.25
C ASP A 109 23.35 7.94 8.56
N TYR A 110 22.53 6.97 8.13
CA TYR A 110 22.75 6.07 6.97
C TYR A 110 21.50 5.21 6.81
N THR A 111 20.43 5.77 6.27
CA THR A 111 19.55 4.99 5.40
C THR A 111 19.82 5.45 3.99
N PRO A 112 20.36 4.61 3.09
CA PRO A 112 20.30 4.91 1.67
C PRO A 112 18.81 5.04 1.35
N SER A 113 18.35 6.25 1.11
CA SER A 113 17.08 6.47 0.46
C SER A 113 17.23 5.77 -0.88
N LEU A 114 16.63 4.59 -0.99
CA LEU A 114 16.34 4.01 -2.28
C LEU A 114 15.34 4.99 -2.92
N GLU A 115 15.87 5.99 -3.61
CA GLU A 115 15.12 6.92 -4.45
C GLU A 115 14.58 6.11 -5.64
N LEU A 116 13.60 5.25 -5.36
CA LEU A 116 12.61 4.92 -6.34
C LEU A 116 11.60 6.04 -6.24
N ALA A 117 11.57 6.89 -7.26
CA ALA A 117 10.48 7.81 -7.55
C ALA A 117 9.20 7.01 -7.75
N LEU A 118 8.66 6.49 -6.64
CA LEU A 118 7.32 5.94 -6.54
C LEU A 118 6.42 7.14 -6.47
N ASP A 119 5.97 7.55 -7.65
CA ASP A 119 4.98 8.59 -7.85
C ASP A 119 3.90 8.49 -6.78
N ASP A 120 3.64 9.63 -6.14
CA ASP A 120 3.05 9.81 -4.81
C ASP A 120 1.52 9.58 -4.83
N ALA A 121 1.09 8.49 -5.46
CA ALA A 121 -0.25 7.95 -5.35
C ALA A 121 -0.38 7.31 -3.96
N VAL A 122 -0.49 8.18 -2.96
CA VAL A 122 -0.87 7.86 -1.59
C VAL A 122 -2.05 6.90 -1.66
N VAL A 123 -1.85 5.67 -1.25
CA VAL A 123 -2.94 4.72 -1.01
C VAL A 123 -3.89 5.42 -0.05
N ARG A 124 -5.11 5.72 -0.52
CA ARG A 124 -6.07 6.50 0.30
C ARG A 124 -6.96 5.58 1.11
N GLU A 125 -7.11 4.33 0.68
CA GLU A 125 -8.08 3.41 1.29
C GLU A 125 -7.55 1.98 1.47
N VAL A 126 -8.04 1.30 2.50
CA VAL A 126 -7.65 -0.08 2.83
C VAL A 126 -7.89 -1.07 1.67
N PRO A 127 -8.96 -0.98 0.85
CA PRO A 127 -9.16 -1.91 -0.28
C PRO A 127 -8.00 -1.93 -1.28
N GLU A 128 -7.31 -0.80 -1.47
CA GLU A 128 -6.23 -0.65 -2.45
C GLU A 128 -4.99 -1.49 -2.10
N ILE A 129 -4.84 -1.94 -0.84
CA ILE A 129 -3.74 -2.81 -0.40
C ILE A 129 -4.11 -4.29 -0.25
N LEU A 130 -5.41 -4.67 -0.35
CA LEU A 130 -5.89 -6.05 -0.22
C LEU A 130 -5.71 -6.91 -1.49
N PRO A 131 -4.70 -7.82 -1.55
CA PRO A 131 -4.19 -8.43 -2.78
C PRO A 131 -5.21 -9.23 -3.61
N THR A 132 -6.26 -9.77 -2.98
CA THR A 132 -7.23 -10.67 -3.65
C THR A 132 -8.63 -10.08 -3.68
N GLU A 133 -9.42 -10.45 -4.70
CA GLU A 133 -10.85 -10.15 -4.78
C GLU A 133 -11.62 -10.66 -3.56
N ALA A 134 -11.24 -11.82 -3.03
CA ALA A 134 -11.85 -12.38 -1.82
C ALA A 134 -11.63 -11.44 -0.62
N MET A 135 -10.40 -10.94 -0.40
CA MET A 135 -10.09 -10.00 0.67
C MET A 135 -10.84 -8.68 0.51
N GLN A 136 -10.92 -8.15 -0.72
CA GLN A 136 -11.67 -6.92 -0.99
C GLN A 136 -13.16 -7.10 -0.69
N ARG A 137 -13.78 -8.22 -1.08
CA ARG A 137 -15.18 -8.54 -0.77
C ARG A 137 -15.42 -8.66 0.73
N THR A 138 -14.54 -9.37 1.44
CA THR A 138 -14.59 -9.49 2.90
C THR A 138 -14.47 -8.14 3.57
N TYR A 139 -13.56 -7.27 3.12
CA TYR A 139 -13.43 -5.92 3.66
C TYR A 139 -14.69 -5.08 3.42
N ARG A 140 -15.30 -5.17 2.23
CA ARG A 140 -16.55 -4.46 1.91
C ARG A 140 -17.69 -4.83 2.87
N SER A 141 -17.74 -6.08 3.36
CA SER A 141 -18.76 -6.55 4.30
C SER A 141 -18.50 -6.14 5.76
N PHE A 142 -17.34 -5.54 6.07
CA PHE A 142 -17.07 -5.04 7.42
C PHE A 142 -17.98 -3.88 7.79
N SER A 143 -18.31 -3.79 9.09
CA SER A 143 -18.94 -2.61 9.65
C SER A 143 -18.02 -1.39 9.58
N ASP A 144 -18.60 -0.19 9.60
CA ASP A 144 -17.84 1.06 9.55
C ASP A 144 -16.82 1.16 10.68
N THR A 145 -17.17 0.69 11.89
CA THR A 145 -16.22 0.60 13.00
C THR A 145 -15.00 -0.25 12.66
N ARG A 146 -15.18 -1.40 11.99
CA ARG A 146 -14.05 -2.26 11.59
C ARG A 146 -13.21 -1.61 10.49
N LYS A 147 -13.86 -0.98 9.51
CA LYS A 147 -13.19 -0.24 8.44
C LYS A 147 -12.37 0.93 9.00
N ASN A 148 -12.95 1.70 9.92
CA ASN A 148 -12.28 2.82 10.60
C ASN A 148 -11.10 2.33 11.44
N VAL A 149 -11.25 1.27 12.24
CA VAL A 149 -10.12 0.68 12.98
C VAL A 149 -9.00 0.25 12.03
N MET A 150 -9.31 -0.38 10.90
CA MET A 150 -8.32 -0.76 9.91
C MET A 150 -7.67 0.45 9.25
N HIS A 151 -8.44 1.50 8.94
CA HIS A 151 -7.93 2.73 8.35
C HIS A 151 -6.99 3.45 9.31
N PHE A 152 -7.44 3.76 10.53
CA PHE A 152 -6.63 4.44 11.54
C PHE A 152 -5.35 3.68 11.89
N TYR A 153 -5.41 2.35 11.90
CA TYR A 153 -4.25 1.51 12.15
C TYR A 153 -3.26 1.49 10.98
N THR A 154 -3.77 1.48 9.75
CA THR A 154 -2.94 1.25 8.55
C THR A 154 -2.40 2.55 7.95
N PHE A 155 -3.22 3.60 7.90
CA PHE A 155 -2.90 4.87 7.26
C PHE A 155 -2.47 5.92 8.27
N ASP A 156 -3.22 6.09 9.35
CA ASP A 156 -2.95 7.12 10.36
C ASP A 156 -1.93 6.66 11.42
N GLN A 157 -1.52 5.39 11.38
CA GLN A 157 -0.50 4.77 12.23
C GLN A 157 -0.78 4.91 13.74
N LEU A 158 -2.07 4.95 14.09
CA LEU A 158 -2.50 5.11 15.47
C LEU A 158 -2.44 3.79 16.23
N ASN A 159 -2.04 3.85 17.50
CA ASN A 159 -2.06 2.70 18.39
C ASN A 159 -3.45 2.44 18.98
N ASP A 160 -3.64 1.27 19.60
CA ASP A 160 -4.95 0.86 20.15
C ASP A 160 -5.53 1.88 21.14
N LYS A 161 -4.69 2.61 21.88
CA LYS A 161 -5.12 3.63 22.83
C LYS A 161 -5.61 4.89 22.11
N GLU A 162 -4.87 5.37 21.12
CA GLU A 162 -5.25 6.53 20.30
C GLU A 162 -6.54 6.28 19.53
N ILE A 163 -6.64 5.14 18.86
CA ILE A 163 -7.86 4.73 18.14
C ILE A 163 -9.04 4.61 19.12
N SER A 164 -8.81 4.07 20.32
CA SER A 164 -9.88 3.95 21.31
C SER A 164 -10.41 5.29 21.79
N GLY A 165 -9.53 6.30 21.86
CA GLY A 165 -9.90 7.69 22.15
C GLY A 165 -10.74 8.31 21.04
N ILE A 166 -10.40 8.07 19.77
CA ILE A 166 -11.17 8.55 18.60
C ILE A 166 -12.54 7.87 18.53
N LEU A 167 -12.60 6.56 18.75
CA LEU A 167 -13.81 5.76 18.62
C LEU A 167 -14.64 5.68 19.91
N ASN A 168 -14.26 6.43 20.97
CA ASN A 168 -14.91 6.41 22.29
C ASN A 168 -15.16 4.98 22.81
N CYS A 169 -14.15 4.12 22.72
CA CYS A 169 -14.23 2.73 23.17
C CYS A 169 -13.00 2.34 23.99
N THR A 170 -12.90 1.07 24.41
CA THR A 170 -11.73 0.59 25.15
C THR A 170 -10.62 0.12 24.21
N PRO A 171 -9.33 0.26 24.57
CA PRO A 171 -8.21 -0.26 23.79
C PRO A 171 -8.33 -1.76 23.50
N GLN A 172 -8.88 -2.53 24.46
CA GLN A 172 -9.13 -3.97 24.29
C GLN A 172 -10.17 -4.26 23.20
N ASN A 173 -11.17 -3.39 23.05
CA ASN A 173 -12.16 -3.51 21.98
C ASN A 173 -11.53 -3.25 20.61
N VAL A 174 -10.69 -2.21 20.48
CA VAL A 174 -9.93 -1.93 19.25
C VAL A 174 -9.04 -3.12 18.89
N SER A 175 -8.27 -3.63 19.85
CA SER A 175 -7.38 -4.77 19.66
C SER A 175 -8.13 -6.02 19.20
N LYS A 176 -9.26 -6.35 19.83
CA LYS A 176 -10.13 -7.46 19.43
C LYS A 176 -10.70 -7.25 18.02
N THR A 177 -11.16 -6.03 17.72
CA THR A 177 -11.73 -5.66 16.44
C THR A 177 -10.71 -5.81 15.31
N ARG A 178 -9.50 -5.26 15.49
CA ARG A 178 -8.39 -5.41 14.53
C ARG A 178 -8.05 -6.88 14.30
N ARG A 179 -7.86 -7.66 15.38
CA ARG A 179 -7.48 -9.08 15.28
C ARG A 179 -8.53 -9.90 14.52
N LYS A 180 -9.82 -9.68 14.79
CA LYS A 180 -10.92 -10.33 14.07
C LYS A 180 -10.99 -9.90 12.60
N ALA A 181 -10.81 -8.61 12.31
CA ALA A 181 -10.79 -8.10 10.95
C ALA A 181 -9.65 -8.75 10.14
N LEU A 182 -8.45 -8.82 10.70
CA LEU A 182 -7.30 -9.46 10.05
C LEU A 182 -7.52 -10.96 9.84
N ALA A 183 -8.04 -11.68 10.84
CA ALA A 183 -8.34 -13.11 10.71
C ALA A 183 -9.35 -13.38 9.58
N GLN A 184 -10.43 -12.59 9.50
CA GLN A 184 -11.42 -12.70 8.44
C GLN A 184 -10.83 -12.39 7.05
N LEU A 185 -9.95 -11.40 6.95
CA LEU A 185 -9.24 -11.12 5.69
C LEU A 185 -8.32 -12.28 5.28
N GLN A 186 -7.74 -12.99 6.24
CA GLN A 186 -6.91 -14.17 6.00
C GLN A 186 -7.73 -15.44 5.71
N GLY A 187 -9.07 -15.38 5.81
CA GLY A 187 -9.95 -16.53 5.59
C GLY A 187 -10.02 -17.50 6.77
N SER A 188 -9.70 -17.03 7.99
CA SER A 188 -9.82 -17.79 9.26
C SER A 188 -11.08 -17.46 10.06
#